data_AF-A0A263NP61-F1
#
_entry.id   AF-A0A263NP61-F1
#
_cell.length_a   1.000
_cell.length_b   1.000
_cell.length_c   1.000
_cell.angle_alpha   90.00
_cell.angle_beta   90.00
_cell.angle_gamma   90.00
#
_symmetry.space_group_name_H-M   'P 1'
#
loop_
_entity.id
_entity.type
_entity.pdbx_description
1 polymer ?
#
loop_
_entity_poly.entity_id
_entity_poly.type
_entity_poly.pdbx_seq_one_letter_code
_entity_poly.pdbx_strand_id
1 'polypeptide(L)'
;MDALKGFKTIAGLALFMVALQLLNVATGYSLMAFGLIPRTVQGLLGILTSPFLHASFAHLSANLIAFLVLGTLVIIEGLNRFITVSAIIILLGGSLVWLFGFAGVHVGASGWVFGLWAYLLSRAWFHRSWSNLITAGVVAVMYGGLILGFLPRQGISFEGHLFGALAGFIAAKVLLSKPRSRFNAG
;
A
#
# COMPACT_ATOMS: atom_id res chain seq x y z
N MET A 1 -15.12 -16.68 -0.41
CA MET A 1 -13.84 -16.72 0.35
C MET A 1 -14.19 -17.13 1.78
N ASP A 2 -13.37 -17.96 2.42
CA ASP A 2 -13.48 -18.14 3.87
C ASP A 2 -13.12 -16.81 4.55
N ALA A 3 -14.11 -16.12 5.09
CA ALA A 3 -13.94 -14.83 5.78
C ALA A 3 -12.89 -14.92 6.89
N LEU A 4 -12.79 -16.09 7.54
CA LEU A 4 -11.80 -16.37 8.56
C LEU A 4 -10.37 -16.33 8.00
N LYS A 5 -10.16 -16.86 6.79
CA LYS A 5 -8.84 -16.83 6.12
C LYS A 5 -8.41 -15.41 5.79
N GLY A 6 -9.34 -14.58 5.30
CA GLY A 6 -9.08 -13.15 5.04
C GLY A 6 -8.69 -12.41 6.31
N PHE A 7 -9.50 -12.52 7.36
CA PHE A 7 -9.23 -11.91 8.65
C PHE A 7 -7.88 -12.35 9.25
N LYS A 8 -7.60 -13.66 9.25
CA LYS A 8 -6.30 -14.22 9.70
C LYS A 8 -5.12 -13.63 8.93
N THR A 9 -5.28 -13.35 7.63
CA THR A 9 -4.22 -12.76 6.81
C THR A 9 -3.92 -11.32 7.23
N ILE A 10 -4.94 -10.48 7.38
CA ILE A 10 -4.77 -9.08 7.81
C ILE A 10 -4.21 -9.02 9.24
N ALA A 11 -4.77 -9.82 10.15
CA ALA A 11 -4.28 -9.91 11.52
C ALA A 11 -2.83 -10.42 11.57
N GLY A 12 -2.49 -11.43 10.76
CA GLY A 12 -1.13 -11.96 10.67
C GLY A 12 -0.12 -10.93 10.18
N LEU A 13 -0.46 -10.15 9.14
CA LEU A 13 0.39 -9.05 8.65
C LEU A 13 0.55 -7.95 9.69
N ALA A 14 -0.52 -7.60 10.40
CA ALA A 14 -0.48 -6.61 11.47
C ALA A 14 0.43 -7.06 12.63
N LEU A 15 0.27 -8.31 13.08
CA LEU A 15 1.12 -8.90 14.12
C LEU A 15 2.58 -9.00 13.66
N PHE A 16 2.82 -9.31 12.38
CA PHE A 16 4.16 -9.34 11.81
C PHE A 16 4.82 -7.95 11.84
N MET A 17 4.09 -6.88 11.46
CA MET A 17 4.60 -5.50 11.56
C MET A 17 4.95 -5.12 13.00
N VAL A 18 4.09 -5.49 13.98
CA VAL A 18 4.35 -5.24 15.40
C VAL A 18 5.58 -6.02 15.89
N ALA A 19 5.68 -7.30 15.55
CA ALA A 19 6.82 -8.14 15.93
C ALA A 19 8.13 -7.62 15.35
N LEU A 20 8.14 -7.21 14.09
CA LEU A 20 9.31 -6.58 13.47
C LEU A 20 9.68 -5.26 14.13
N GLN A 21 8.70 -4.44 14.54
CA GLN A 21 9.00 -3.20 15.25
C GLN A 21 9.61 -3.46 16.64
N LEU A 22 9.14 -4.48 17.36
CA LEU A 22 9.74 -4.89 18.62
C LEU A 22 11.20 -5.36 18.43
N LEU A 23 11.46 -6.16 17.39
CA LEU A 23 12.82 -6.57 17.03
C LEU A 23 13.69 -5.38 16.60
N ASN A 24 13.13 -4.44 15.85
CA ASN A 24 13.82 -3.22 15.43
C ASN A 24 14.28 -2.41 16.66
N VAL A 25 13.41 -2.25 17.65
CA VAL A 25 13.76 -1.59 18.93
C VAL A 25 14.83 -2.38 19.69
N ALA A 26 14.68 -3.69 19.82
CA ALA A 26 15.63 -4.55 20.54
C ALA A 26 17.04 -4.54 19.92
N THR A 27 17.14 -4.25 18.63
CA THR A 27 18.40 -4.17 17.88
C THR A 27 18.91 -2.73 17.67
N GLY A 28 18.39 -1.76 18.44
CA GLY A 28 18.82 -0.36 18.34
C GLY A 28 18.51 0.28 16.98
N TYR A 29 17.41 -0.11 16.35
CA TYR A 29 16.97 0.30 15.02
C TYR A 29 17.88 -0.14 13.85
N SER A 30 18.73 -1.15 14.04
CA SER A 30 19.62 -1.65 12.98
C SER A 30 18.89 -2.21 11.75
N LEU A 31 17.64 -2.69 11.90
CA LEU A 31 16.86 -3.24 10.78
C LEU A 31 16.50 -2.16 9.74
N MET A 32 16.59 -0.89 10.09
CA MET A 32 16.40 0.23 9.15
C MET A 32 17.39 0.18 7.97
N ALA A 33 18.53 -0.52 8.10
CA ALA A 33 19.47 -0.77 7.01
C ALA A 33 18.86 -1.60 5.84
N PHE A 34 17.73 -2.27 6.07
CA PHE A 34 16.95 -2.98 5.06
C PHE A 34 15.79 -2.15 4.50
N GLY A 35 15.77 -0.84 4.75
CA GLY A 35 14.84 0.08 4.11
C GLY A 35 15.10 0.27 2.62
N LEU A 36 14.20 0.97 1.94
CA LEU A 36 14.31 1.28 0.52
C LEU A 36 15.21 2.50 0.35
N ILE A 37 16.35 2.29 -0.30
CA ILE A 37 17.33 3.34 -0.59
C ILE A 37 17.37 3.58 -2.12
N PRO A 38 16.88 4.73 -2.60
CA PRO A 38 16.77 4.99 -4.03
C PRO A 38 18.10 4.87 -4.77
N ARG A 39 18.06 4.26 -5.96
CA ARG A 39 19.19 4.12 -6.90
C ARG A 39 20.42 3.41 -6.34
N THR A 40 20.23 2.48 -5.39
CA THR A 40 21.29 1.62 -4.86
C THR A 40 20.94 0.14 -4.98
N VAL A 41 21.95 -0.72 -5.16
CA VAL A 41 21.74 -2.18 -5.24
C VAL A 41 21.18 -2.73 -3.93
N GLN A 42 21.72 -2.31 -2.79
CA GLN A 42 21.24 -2.72 -1.46
C GLN A 42 19.77 -2.31 -1.24
N GLY A 43 19.38 -1.12 -1.70
CA GLY A 43 18.02 -0.60 -1.55
C GLY A 43 16.94 -1.36 -2.34
N LEU A 44 17.32 -2.25 -3.28
CA LEU A 44 16.36 -3.07 -4.01
C LEU A 44 15.61 -4.04 -3.10
N LEU A 45 16.29 -4.62 -2.10
CA LEU A 45 15.63 -5.47 -1.09
C LEU A 45 14.54 -4.68 -0.36
N GLY A 46 14.83 -3.40 -0.11
CA GLY A 46 13.93 -2.42 0.48
C GLY A 46 12.59 -2.27 -0.22
N ILE A 47 12.46 -2.62 -1.50
CA ILE A 47 11.15 -2.66 -2.19
C ILE A 47 10.19 -3.58 -1.45
N LEU A 48 10.67 -4.73 -0.98
CA LEU A 48 9.85 -5.74 -0.29
C LEU A 48 9.79 -5.53 1.22
N THR A 49 10.90 -5.09 1.82
CA THR A 49 11.05 -5.03 3.28
C THR A 49 10.60 -3.70 3.88
N SER A 50 10.73 -2.59 3.15
CA SER A 50 10.40 -1.25 3.67
C SER A 50 8.97 -1.10 4.21
N PRO A 51 7.91 -1.73 3.65
CA PRO A 51 6.57 -1.61 4.20
C PRO A 51 6.43 -2.14 5.63
N PHE A 52 7.35 -2.98 6.10
CA PHE A 52 7.27 -3.60 7.43
C PHE A 52 8.16 -2.92 8.46
N LEU A 53 9.12 -2.09 8.03
CA LEU A 53 10.05 -1.36 8.89
C LEU A 53 9.45 -0.01 9.27
N HIS A 54 9.59 0.43 10.52
CA HIS A 54 9.06 1.72 10.97
C HIS A 54 10.07 2.45 11.85
N ALA A 55 10.12 3.77 11.69
CA ALA A 55 11.06 4.64 12.41
C ALA A 55 10.67 4.89 13.89
N SER A 56 9.43 4.60 14.27
CA SER A 56 8.93 4.72 15.65
C SER A 56 7.61 3.97 15.82
N PHE A 57 7.17 3.77 17.07
CA PHE A 57 5.84 3.24 17.35
C PHE A 57 4.72 4.16 16.86
N ALA A 58 4.90 5.48 16.90
CA ALA A 58 3.92 6.42 16.36
C ALA A 58 3.76 6.26 14.84
N HIS A 59 4.88 6.07 14.12
CA HIS A 59 4.88 5.79 12.69
C HIS A 59 4.16 4.47 12.39
N LEU A 60 4.50 3.39 13.12
CA LEU A 60 3.81 2.10 13.00
C LEU A 60 2.32 2.24 13.24
N SER A 61 1.90 2.82 14.37
CA SER A 61 0.48 2.93 14.74
C SER A 61 -0.35 3.66 13.69
N ALA A 62 0.17 4.78 13.17
CA ALA A 62 -0.51 5.54 12.11
C ALA A 62 -0.70 4.71 10.83
N ASN A 63 0.31 3.94 10.43
CA ASN A 63 0.25 3.10 9.25
C ASN A 63 -0.65 1.87 9.48
N LEU A 64 -0.54 1.24 10.65
CA LEU A 64 -1.24 0.02 11.01
C LEU A 64 -2.75 0.23 11.07
N ILE A 65 -3.22 1.35 11.66
CA ILE A 65 -4.64 1.68 11.73
C ILE A 65 -5.24 1.82 10.33
N ALA A 66 -4.57 2.58 9.45
CA ALA A 66 -5.03 2.76 8.07
C ALA A 66 -4.97 1.45 7.28
N PHE A 67 -3.89 0.68 7.43
CA PHE A 67 -3.72 -0.63 6.78
C PHE A 67 -4.80 -1.63 7.21
N LEU A 68 -5.12 -1.72 8.50
CA LEU A 68 -6.15 -2.64 8.99
C LEU A 68 -7.50 -2.35 8.35
N VAL A 69 -7.89 -1.08 8.22
CA VAL A 69 -9.19 -0.73 7.61
C VAL A 69 -9.16 -0.93 6.10
N LEU A 70 -8.21 -0.31 5.39
CA LEU A 70 -8.16 -0.35 3.92
C LEU A 70 -7.82 -1.75 3.39
N GLY A 71 -6.89 -2.45 4.05
CA GLY A 71 -6.54 -3.83 3.72
C GLY A 71 -7.72 -4.78 3.91
N THR A 72 -8.51 -4.59 4.97
CA THR A 72 -9.74 -5.38 5.19
C THR A 72 -10.77 -5.11 4.09
N LEU A 73 -10.97 -3.85 3.68
CA LEU A 73 -11.90 -3.49 2.61
C LEU A 73 -11.52 -4.13 1.26
N VAL A 74 -10.23 -4.27 0.98
CA VAL A 74 -9.75 -4.95 -0.23
C VAL A 74 -9.82 -6.48 -0.09
N ILE A 75 -9.44 -7.05 1.05
CA ILE A 75 -9.41 -8.53 1.21
C ILE A 75 -10.79 -9.16 1.23
N ILE A 76 -11.83 -8.41 1.62
CA ILE A 76 -13.23 -8.87 1.51
C ILE A 76 -13.59 -9.20 0.05
N GLU A 77 -12.94 -8.59 -0.95
CA GLU A 77 -13.10 -8.95 -2.37
C GLU A 77 -12.47 -10.32 -2.71
N GLY A 78 -11.58 -10.83 -1.86
CA GLY A 78 -10.88 -12.09 -2.02
C GLY A 78 -9.39 -11.99 -1.70
N LEU A 79 -8.84 -13.05 -1.09
CA LEU A 79 -7.41 -13.15 -0.76
C LEU A 79 -6.52 -12.92 -1.98
N ASN A 80 -6.83 -13.54 -3.12
CA ASN A 80 -6.04 -13.36 -4.35
C ASN A 80 -6.09 -11.91 -4.85
N ARG A 81 -7.22 -11.21 -4.68
CA ARG A 81 -7.33 -9.80 -5.04
C ARG A 81 -6.41 -8.96 -4.17
N PHE A 82 -6.48 -9.14 -2.84
CA PHE A 82 -5.62 -8.44 -1.89
C PHE A 82 -4.14 -8.67 -2.16
N ILE A 83 -3.73 -9.94 -2.37
CA ILE A 83 -2.34 -10.28 -2.69
C ILE A 83 -1.90 -9.59 -3.99
N THR A 84 -2.71 -9.67 -5.05
CA THR A 84 -2.37 -9.07 -6.35
C THR A 84 -2.26 -7.55 -6.27
N VAL A 85 -3.23 -6.88 -5.65
CA VAL A 85 -3.22 -5.42 -5.47
C VAL A 85 -2.02 -4.99 -4.64
N SER A 86 -1.75 -5.68 -3.53
CA SER A 86 -0.62 -5.39 -2.65
C SER A 86 0.72 -5.62 -3.34
N ALA A 87 0.85 -6.71 -4.11
CA ALA A 87 2.05 -7.00 -4.88
C ALA A 87 2.31 -5.92 -5.93
N ILE A 88 1.29 -5.46 -6.65
CA ILE A 88 1.43 -4.33 -7.60
C ILE A 88 1.88 -3.08 -6.85
N ILE A 89 1.23 -2.72 -5.75
CA ILE A 89 1.57 -1.50 -4.99
C ILE A 89 3.01 -1.55 -4.47
N ILE A 90 3.39 -2.65 -3.83
CA ILE A 90 4.72 -2.82 -3.23
C ILE A 90 5.79 -2.85 -4.31
N LEU A 91 5.62 -3.67 -5.35
CA LEU A 91 6.63 -3.84 -6.39
C LEU A 91 6.70 -2.61 -7.30
N LEU A 92 5.58 -2.17 -7.89
CA LEU A 92 5.58 -1.03 -8.81
C LEU A 92 5.83 0.27 -8.06
N GLY A 93 5.11 0.52 -6.96
CA GLY A 93 5.28 1.72 -6.15
C GLY A 93 6.69 1.80 -5.56
N GLY A 94 7.18 0.70 -4.97
CA GLY A 94 8.56 0.63 -4.46
C GLY A 94 9.61 0.79 -5.55
N SER A 95 9.43 0.19 -6.74
CA SER A 95 10.36 0.41 -7.87
C SER A 95 10.39 1.87 -8.32
N LEU A 96 9.24 2.54 -8.36
CA LEU A 96 9.18 3.97 -8.70
C LEU A 96 9.84 4.84 -7.63
N VAL A 97 9.65 4.55 -6.33
CA VAL A 97 10.41 5.21 -5.25
C VAL A 97 11.90 4.94 -5.42
N TRP A 98 12.30 3.72 -5.77
CA TRP A 98 13.71 3.38 -5.96
C TRP A 98 14.34 4.15 -7.13
N LEU A 99 13.60 4.36 -8.22
CA LEU A 99 14.07 5.12 -9.39
C LEU A 99 14.11 6.63 -9.13
N PHE A 100 13.05 7.18 -8.54
CA PHE A 100 12.76 8.61 -8.55
C PHE A 100 12.77 9.28 -7.17
N GLY A 101 12.83 8.51 -6.08
CA GLY A 101 12.82 9.03 -4.71
C GLY A 101 14.04 9.88 -4.37
N PHE A 102 13.87 10.77 -3.39
CA PHE A 102 14.95 11.54 -2.79
C PHE A 102 15.88 10.65 -1.98
N ALA A 103 17.12 11.12 -1.81
CA ALA A 103 18.11 10.41 -1.02
C ALA A 103 17.63 10.22 0.43
N GLY A 104 17.81 9.00 0.94
CA GLY A 104 17.37 8.63 2.28
C GLY A 104 16.96 7.17 2.35
N VAL A 105 16.62 6.74 3.56
CA VAL A 105 16.07 5.40 3.83
C VAL A 105 14.56 5.53 3.97
N HIS A 106 13.83 5.01 2.98
CA HIS A 106 12.37 5.00 2.99
C HIS A 106 11.89 3.74 3.71
N VAL A 107 11.04 3.94 4.72
CA VAL A 107 10.39 2.87 5.48
C VAL A 107 8.93 3.21 5.76
N GLY A 108 8.16 2.21 6.17
CA GLY A 108 6.77 2.32 6.60
C GLY A 108 5.82 1.77 5.55
N ALA A 109 4.69 1.25 6.02
CA ALA A 109 3.61 0.77 5.16
C ALA A 109 2.83 1.90 4.46
N SER A 110 3.19 3.18 4.63
CA SER A 110 2.40 4.29 4.10
C SER A 110 2.25 4.23 2.57
N GLY A 111 3.29 3.86 1.82
CA GLY A 111 3.15 3.65 0.37
C GLY A 111 2.12 2.56 0.02
N TRP A 112 2.07 1.49 0.82
CA TRP A 112 1.06 0.43 0.69
C TRP A 112 -0.34 0.97 1.01
N VAL A 113 -0.49 1.71 2.10
CA VAL A 113 -1.75 2.36 2.53
C VAL A 113 -2.28 3.30 1.46
N PHE A 114 -1.44 4.17 0.90
CA PHE A 114 -1.82 5.11 -0.16
C PHE A 114 -2.22 4.38 -1.45
N GLY A 115 -1.57 3.27 -1.77
CA GLY A 115 -1.97 2.42 -2.89
C GLY A 115 -3.32 1.73 -2.66
N LEU A 116 -3.57 1.20 -1.46
CA LEU A 116 -4.86 0.59 -1.12
C LEU A 116 -5.99 1.64 -1.16
N TRP A 117 -5.72 2.84 -0.63
CA TRP A 117 -6.62 3.98 -0.69
C TRP A 117 -6.96 4.36 -2.13
N ALA A 118 -5.94 4.58 -2.97
CA ALA A 118 -6.13 4.92 -4.37
C ALA A 118 -6.83 3.81 -5.17
N TYR A 119 -6.52 2.54 -4.90
CA TYR A 119 -7.21 1.39 -5.51
C TYR A 119 -8.72 1.41 -5.17
N LEU A 120 -9.08 1.59 -3.89
CA LEU A 120 -10.47 1.60 -3.44
C LEU A 120 -11.28 2.78 -4.02
N LEU A 121 -10.67 3.95 -4.17
CA LEU A 121 -11.31 5.08 -4.85
C LEU A 121 -11.44 4.83 -6.37
N SER A 122 -10.37 4.33 -6.99
CA SER A 122 -10.31 4.10 -8.44
C SER A 122 -11.24 2.99 -8.89
N ARG A 123 -11.49 1.97 -8.06
CA ARG A 123 -12.38 0.86 -8.42
C ARG A 123 -13.81 1.32 -8.66
N ALA A 124 -14.28 2.35 -7.96
CA ALA A 124 -15.60 2.94 -8.20
C ALA A 124 -15.71 3.57 -9.59
N TRP A 125 -14.58 4.05 -10.13
CA TRP A 125 -14.51 4.58 -11.50
C TRP A 125 -14.51 3.47 -12.56
N PHE A 126 -13.70 2.43 -12.36
CA PHE A 126 -13.55 1.33 -13.35
C PHE A 126 -14.66 0.28 -13.29
N HIS A 127 -15.26 0.07 -12.13
CA HIS A 127 -16.34 -0.90 -11.90
C HIS A 127 -17.47 -0.24 -11.10
N ARG A 128 -18.37 0.45 -11.81
CA ARG A 128 -19.45 1.27 -11.26
C ARG A 128 -20.62 0.43 -10.72
N SER A 129 -20.45 -0.15 -9.53
CA SER A 129 -21.54 -0.75 -8.75
C SER A 129 -21.87 0.11 -7.53
N TRP A 130 -23.11 0.01 -7.03
CA TRP A 130 -23.53 0.72 -5.81
C TRP A 130 -22.63 0.40 -4.61
N SER A 131 -22.24 -0.86 -4.45
CA SER A 131 -21.30 -1.28 -3.40
C SER A 131 -19.95 -0.56 -3.53
N ASN A 132 -19.40 -0.44 -4.75
CA ASN A 132 -18.13 0.24 -4.98
C ASN A 132 -18.22 1.74 -4.73
N LEU A 133 -19.32 2.39 -5.11
CA LEU A 133 -19.57 3.81 -4.83
C LEU A 133 -19.67 4.08 -3.33
N ILE A 134 -20.41 3.24 -2.59
CA ILE A 134 -20.53 3.35 -1.13
C ILE A 134 -19.17 3.19 -0.47
N THR A 135 -18.39 2.15 -0.82
CA THR A 135 -17.07 1.97 -0.23
C THR A 135 -16.14 3.13 -0.56
N ALA A 136 -16.14 3.63 -1.80
CA ALA A 136 -15.34 4.80 -2.16
C ALA A 136 -15.76 6.05 -1.37
N GLY A 137 -17.06 6.26 -1.16
CA GLY A 137 -17.59 7.33 -0.30
C GLY A 137 -17.12 7.21 1.15
N VAL A 138 -17.23 6.02 1.75
CA VAL A 138 -16.75 5.75 3.12
C VAL A 138 -15.25 6.00 3.23
N VAL A 139 -14.46 5.49 2.27
CA VAL A 139 -13.00 5.70 2.23
C VAL A 139 -12.67 7.18 2.06
N ALA A 140 -13.37 7.91 1.20
CA ALA A 140 -13.16 9.34 0.99
C ALA A 140 -13.47 10.17 2.25
N VAL A 141 -14.51 9.81 3.00
CA VAL A 141 -14.86 10.50 4.25
C VAL A 141 -13.87 10.18 5.37
N MET A 142 -13.60 8.89 5.60
CA MET A 142 -12.75 8.47 6.72
C MET A 142 -11.26 8.76 6.49
N TYR A 143 -10.80 8.66 5.24
CA TYR A 143 -9.39 8.77 4.86
C TYR A 143 -9.13 9.87 3.83
N GLY A 144 -10.05 10.82 3.63
CA GLY A 144 -9.84 11.98 2.77
C GLY A 144 -8.63 12.82 3.18
N GLY A 145 -8.33 12.87 4.48
CA GLY A 145 -7.13 13.53 5.02
C GLY A 145 -5.81 12.99 4.49
N LEU A 146 -5.76 11.75 3.95
CA LEU A 146 -4.56 11.22 3.30
C LEU A 146 -4.11 12.09 2.12
N ILE A 147 -5.00 12.89 1.51
CA ILE A 147 -4.63 13.83 0.45
C ILE A 147 -3.56 14.84 0.91
N LEU A 148 -3.53 15.18 2.20
CA LEU A 148 -2.50 16.06 2.77
C LEU A 148 -1.11 15.41 2.79
N GLY A 149 -1.03 14.08 2.70
CA GLY A 149 0.22 13.34 2.59
C GLY A 149 0.90 13.49 1.23
N PHE A 150 0.25 14.13 0.24
CA PHE A 150 0.88 14.55 -1.01
C PHE A 150 1.57 15.94 -0.89
N LEU A 151 1.55 16.58 0.27
CA LEU A 151 2.32 17.80 0.48
C LEU A 151 3.78 17.42 0.79
N PRO A 152 4.77 17.89 -0.01
CA PRO A 152 6.17 17.63 0.26
C PRO A 152 6.57 18.22 1.61
N ARG A 153 7.05 17.38 2.52
CA ARG A 153 7.48 17.77 3.87
C ARG A 153 8.69 16.94 4.27
N GLN A 154 9.67 17.60 4.87
CA GLN A 154 10.86 16.93 5.41
C GLN A 154 10.43 15.86 6.43
N GLY A 155 10.98 14.65 6.31
CA GLY A 155 10.67 13.52 7.19
C GLY A 155 9.36 12.78 6.89
N ILE A 156 8.65 13.11 5.81
CA ILE A 156 7.47 12.37 5.33
C ILE A 156 7.83 11.68 4.01
N SER A 157 7.44 10.41 3.87
CA SER A 157 7.63 9.58 2.66
C SER A 157 6.70 10.00 1.50
N PHE A 158 6.78 11.28 1.09
CA PHE A 158 5.94 11.86 0.05
C PHE A 158 5.99 11.05 -1.25
N GLU A 159 7.16 10.63 -1.69
CA GLU A 159 7.36 9.83 -2.90
C GLU A 159 6.73 8.45 -2.75
N GLY A 160 6.82 7.86 -1.55
CA GLY A 160 6.12 6.64 -1.20
C GLY A 160 4.60 6.79 -1.33
N HIS A 161 4.04 7.90 -0.86
CA HIS A 161 2.61 8.20 -0.98
C HIS A 161 2.20 8.37 -2.45
N LEU A 162 2.95 9.17 -3.21
CA LEU A 162 2.68 9.46 -4.61
C LEU A 162 2.73 8.20 -5.47
N PHE A 163 3.84 7.46 -5.40
CA PHE A 163 4.03 6.28 -6.23
C PHE A 163 3.21 5.08 -5.75
N GLY A 164 2.95 4.98 -4.45
CA GLY A 164 1.98 4.03 -3.89
C GLY A 164 0.58 4.27 -4.46
N ALA A 165 0.08 5.51 -4.39
CA ALA A 165 -1.23 5.87 -4.94
C ALA A 165 -1.30 5.63 -6.46
N LEU A 166 -0.26 5.99 -7.21
CA LEU A 166 -0.18 5.71 -8.65
C LEU A 166 -0.24 4.21 -8.94
N ALA A 167 0.51 3.39 -8.20
CA ALA A 167 0.47 1.95 -8.36
C ALA A 167 -0.90 1.35 -8.00
N GLY A 168 -1.58 1.89 -6.97
CA GLY A 168 -2.95 1.52 -6.61
C GLY A 168 -3.96 1.82 -7.71
N PHE A 169 -3.88 3.01 -8.32
CA PHE A 169 -4.67 3.37 -9.49
C PHE A 169 -4.43 2.41 -10.67
N ILE A 170 -3.15 2.10 -10.96
CA ILE A 170 -2.76 1.16 -12.02
C ILE A 170 -3.31 -0.24 -11.72
N ALA A 171 -3.24 -0.70 -10.48
CA ALA A 171 -3.80 -1.98 -10.06
C ALA A 171 -5.31 -2.03 -10.35
N ALA A 172 -6.06 -0.99 -9.99
CA ALA A 172 -7.49 -0.90 -10.29
C ALA A 172 -7.76 -0.92 -11.81
N LYS A 173 -7.00 -0.13 -12.58
CA LYS A 173 -7.11 -0.07 -14.04
C LYS A 173 -6.88 -1.44 -14.68
N VAL A 174 -5.77 -2.11 -14.37
CA VAL A 174 -5.40 -3.38 -14.99
C VAL A 174 -6.36 -4.49 -14.62
N LEU A 175 -6.83 -4.51 -13.37
CA LEU A 175 -7.65 -5.60 -12.85
C LEU A 175 -9.15 -5.47 -13.15
N LEU A 176 -9.63 -4.26 -13.45
CA LEU A 176 -11.07 -3.97 -13.55
C LEU A 176 -11.48 -3.38 -14.91
N SER A 177 -10.54 -2.99 -15.77
CA SER A 177 -10.88 -2.59 -17.14
C SER A 177 -11.31 -3.83 -17.92
N LYS A 178 -12.55 -3.83 -18.44
CA LYS A 178 -13.02 -4.90 -19.34
C LYS A 178 -12.07 -5.03 -20.54
N PRO A 179 -11.69 -6.24 -20.98
CA PRO A 179 -11.05 -6.42 -22.27
C PRO A 179 -11.96 -5.83 -23.35
N ARG A 180 -11.45 -4.93 -24.20
CA ARG A 180 -12.13 -4.62 -25.46
C ARG A 180 -12.12 -5.91 -26.26
N SER A 181 -13.27 -6.56 -26.44
CA SER A 181 -13.39 -7.69 -27.35
C SER A 181 -13.09 -7.19 -28.77
N ARG A 182 -11.85 -7.37 -29.23
CA ARG A 182 -11.47 -7.20 -30.63
C ARG A 182 -11.86 -8.42 -31.46
N PHE A 183 -13.11 -8.85 -31.36
CA PHE A 183 -13.71 -9.86 -32.23
C PHE A 183 -15.18 -9.50 -32.38
N ASN A 184 -15.43 -8.57 -33.29
CA ASN A 184 -16.69 -8.27 -33.97
C ASN A 184 -16.31 -7.32 -35.12
N ALA A 185 -15.48 -7.83 -36.03
CA ALA A 185 -15.22 -7.23 -37.33
C ALA A 185 -14.90 -8.38 -38.28
N GLY A 186 -15.83 -8.65 -39.20
CA GLY A 186 -15.72 -9.67 -40.25
C GLY A 186 -16.58 -10.88 -39.99
#